data_AF-A0A0G1FAB4-F1
#
_entry.id   AF-A0A0G1FAB4-F1
#
_cell.length_a   1.000
_cell.length_b   1.000
_cell.length_c   1.000
_cell.angle_alpha   90.00
_cell.angle_beta   90.00
_cell.angle_gamma   90.00
#
_symmetry.space_group_name_H-M   'P 1'
#
loop_
_entity.id
_entity.type
_entity.pdbx_description
1 polymer ?
#
loop_
_entity_poly.entity_id
_entity_poly.type
_entity_poly.pdbx_seq_one_letter_code
_entity_poly.pdbx_strand_id
1 'polypeptide(L)'
;MTNKNTNTFAQSSASNELKKKGFIVTPSGRDFIVNQKRINVRGCNIDNGMAQKTGPGWNRLNPKIFDYFVCVAFNGDLNNVRYFIFSREEVEKFPNVVWKNTPELKNIMLKQDDDELDNIVKSSENKWDKIKR
;
A
#
# COMPACT_ATOMS: atom_id res chain seq x y z
N MET A 1 -15.85 -8.66 19.51
CA MET A 1 -14.58 -8.45 18.81
C MET A 1 -14.52 -7.00 18.37
N THR A 2 -13.56 -6.21 18.86
CA THR A 2 -13.38 -4.81 18.43
C THR A 2 -13.11 -4.76 16.93
N ASN A 3 -13.98 -4.11 16.17
CA ASN A 3 -13.74 -3.71 14.78
C ASN A 3 -12.50 -2.79 14.76
N LYS A 4 -11.30 -3.37 14.73
CA LYS A 4 -10.08 -2.61 14.52
C LYS A 4 -10.15 -2.09 13.08
N ASN A 5 -10.20 -0.77 12.95
CA ASN A 5 -10.14 -0.11 11.66
C ASN A 5 -8.87 -0.59 10.93
N THR A 6 -9.04 -1.27 9.81
CA THR A 6 -7.98 -1.86 8.98
C THR A 6 -6.93 -0.84 8.55
N ASN A 7 -7.32 0.42 8.37
CA ASN A 7 -6.40 1.50 8.05
C ASN A 7 -5.54 1.91 9.25
N THR A 8 -6.12 1.93 10.45
CA THR A 8 -5.37 2.20 11.69
C THR A 8 -4.34 1.10 11.94
N PHE A 9 -4.72 -0.16 11.76
CA PHE A 9 -3.79 -1.28 11.86
C PHE A 9 -2.64 -1.14 10.85
N ALA A 10 -2.95 -0.91 9.57
CA ALA A 10 -1.95 -0.75 8.52
C ALA A 10 -0.96 0.38 8.84
N GLN A 11 -1.47 1.54 9.27
CA GLN A 11 -0.63 2.66 9.68
C GLN A 11 0.30 2.30 10.84
N SER A 12 -0.23 1.71 11.92
CA SER A 12 0.60 1.29 13.05
C SER A 12 1.64 0.25 12.65
N SER A 13 1.27 -0.73 11.84
CA SER A 13 2.18 -1.78 11.36
C SER A 13 3.32 -1.20 10.52
N ALA A 14 3.00 -0.37 9.53
CA ALA A 14 3.99 0.28 8.67
C ALA A 14 4.90 1.25 9.48
N SER A 15 4.33 2.05 10.38
CA SER A 15 5.13 2.95 11.23
C SER A 15 6.11 2.18 12.11
N ASN A 16 5.67 1.07 12.71
CA ASN A 16 6.53 0.23 13.55
C ASN A 16 7.66 -0.39 12.72
N GLU A 17 7.36 -0.87 11.52
CA GLU A 17 8.37 -1.46 10.64
C GLU A 17 9.41 -0.44 10.15
N LEU A 18 8.99 0.78 9.82
CA LEU A 18 9.88 1.90 9.51
C LEU A 18 10.78 2.26 10.70
N LYS A 19 10.20 2.37 11.91
CA LYS A 19 10.97 2.67 13.13
C LYS A 19 12.01 1.58 13.45
N LYS A 20 11.66 0.30 13.28
CA LYS A 20 12.62 -0.82 13.42
C LYS A 20 13.81 -0.71 12.47
N LYS A 21 13.62 -0.11 11.29
CA LYS A 21 14.69 0.15 10.31
C LYS A 21 15.45 1.47 10.55
N GLY A 22 15.17 2.13 11.68
CA GLY A 22 15.86 3.34 12.10
C GLY A 22 15.35 4.62 11.44
N PHE A 23 14.19 4.59 10.79
CA PHE A 23 13.59 5.82 10.25
C PHE A 23 12.88 6.61 11.34
N ILE A 24 13.00 7.94 11.28
CA ILE A 24 12.16 8.85 12.05
C ILE A 24 10.84 9.01 11.28
N VAL A 25 9.73 8.58 11.90
CA VAL A 25 8.40 8.59 11.29
C VAL A 25 7.57 9.70 11.90
N THR A 26 7.21 10.70 11.11
CA THR A 26 6.34 11.81 11.54
C THR A 26 4.93 11.62 10.99
N PRO A 27 3.90 11.44 11.82
CA PRO A 27 2.51 11.34 11.36
C PRO A 27 2.03 12.59 10.61
N SER A 28 1.30 12.42 9.51
CA SER A 28 0.68 13.51 8.75
C SER A 28 -0.70 13.07 8.23
N GLY A 29 -1.72 13.18 9.08
CA GLY A 29 -3.08 12.73 8.74
C GLY A 29 -3.13 11.23 8.50
N ARG A 30 -3.39 10.81 7.24
CA ARG A 30 -3.40 9.39 6.85
C ARG A 30 -2.04 8.86 6.37
N ASP A 31 -1.04 9.73 6.30
CA ASP A 31 0.29 9.47 5.73
C ASP A 31 1.37 9.59 6.81
N PHE A 32 2.61 9.29 6.42
CA PHE A 32 3.81 9.63 7.18
C PHE A 32 4.72 10.55 6.38
N ILE A 33 5.53 11.33 7.09
CA ILE A 33 6.73 11.94 6.54
C ILE A 33 7.95 11.18 7.09
N VAL A 34 8.77 10.67 6.18
CA VAL A 34 10.03 9.98 6.46
C VAL A 34 11.09 10.57 5.53
N ASN A 35 12.17 11.13 6.08
CA ASN A 35 13.24 11.79 5.28
C ASN A 35 12.71 12.79 4.25
N GLN A 36 11.78 13.67 4.67
CA GLN A 36 11.10 14.64 3.79
C GLN A 36 10.24 14.01 2.67
N LYS A 37 10.11 12.68 2.63
CA LYS A 37 9.26 11.94 1.70
C LYS A 37 7.92 11.63 2.34
N ARG A 38 6.85 11.88 1.58
CA ARG A 38 5.49 11.55 1.99
C ARG A 38 5.18 10.11 1.63
N ILE A 39 4.77 9.33 2.64
CA ILE A 39 4.46 7.91 2.55
C ILE A 39 2.96 7.72 2.77
N ASN A 40 2.22 7.40 1.71
CA ASN A 40 0.80 7.04 1.84
C ASN A 40 0.68 5.57 2.26
N VAL A 41 -0.14 5.28 3.27
CA VAL A 41 -0.32 3.91 3.77
C VAL A 41 -1.76 3.46 3.64
N ARG A 42 -1.95 2.24 3.13
CA ARG A 42 -3.26 1.60 3.05
C ARG A 42 -3.17 0.14 3.49
N GLY A 43 -4.21 -0.30 4.19
CA GLY A 43 -4.39 -1.71 4.53
C GLY A 43 -5.14 -2.44 3.42
N CYS A 44 -4.85 -3.72 3.23
CA CYS A 44 -5.71 -4.62 2.49
C CYS A 44 -5.86 -5.96 3.20
N ASN A 45 -7.10 -6.37 3.42
CA ASN A 45 -7.40 -7.71 3.89
C ASN A 45 -7.41 -8.67 2.69
N ILE A 46 -6.45 -9.59 2.64
CA ILE A 46 -6.30 -10.56 1.55
C ILE A 46 -7.38 -11.65 1.56
N ASP A 47 -8.05 -11.85 2.69
CA ASP A 47 -9.16 -12.80 2.83
C ASP A 47 -10.51 -12.17 2.42
N ASN A 48 -10.54 -10.88 2.08
CA ASN A 48 -11.77 -10.25 1.63
C ASN A 48 -12.18 -10.82 0.26
N GLY A 49 -13.44 -11.21 0.11
CA GLY A 49 -13.97 -11.80 -1.14
C GLY A 49 -13.78 -10.93 -2.39
N MET A 50 -13.65 -9.61 -2.25
CA MET A 50 -13.22 -8.75 -3.37
C MET A 50 -11.75 -8.97 -3.75
N ALA A 51 -10.84 -9.07 -2.76
CA ALA A 51 -9.43 -9.37 -3.01
C ALA A 51 -9.22 -10.78 -3.60
N GLN A 52 -10.06 -11.74 -3.22
CA GLN A 52 -10.01 -13.10 -3.78
C GLN A 52 -10.48 -13.15 -5.24
N LYS A 53 -11.46 -12.31 -5.64
CA LYS A 53 -12.01 -12.27 -7.01
C LYS A 53 -11.17 -11.43 -7.97
N THR A 54 -10.66 -10.30 -7.52
CA THR A 54 -10.00 -9.31 -8.39
C THR A 54 -8.58 -8.96 -7.96
N GLY A 55 -8.03 -9.64 -6.95
CA GLY A 55 -6.82 -9.19 -6.28
C GLY A 55 -7.10 -8.01 -5.31
N PRO A 56 -6.25 -7.82 -4.30
CA PRO A 56 -6.35 -6.68 -3.39
C PRO A 56 -6.19 -5.37 -4.16
N GLY A 57 -7.18 -4.47 -4.06
CA GLY A 57 -7.33 -3.25 -4.85
C GLY A 57 -7.67 -2.01 -4.00
N TRP A 58 -7.14 -0.83 -4.35
CA TRP A 58 -7.48 0.42 -3.68
C TRP A 58 -8.03 1.48 -4.63
N ASN A 59 -9.30 1.82 -4.45
CA ASN A 59 -9.89 2.98 -5.10
C ASN A 59 -9.31 4.27 -4.51
N ARG A 60 -9.21 5.32 -5.34
CA ARG A 60 -8.88 6.68 -4.91
C ARG A 60 -7.43 6.91 -4.47
N LEU A 61 -6.48 6.25 -5.13
CA LEU A 61 -5.07 6.57 -4.97
C LEU A 61 -4.67 7.66 -6.00
N ASN A 62 -4.19 8.79 -5.50
CA ASN A 62 -3.63 9.85 -6.34
C ASN A 62 -2.10 9.86 -6.14
N PRO A 63 -1.30 9.36 -7.10
CA PRO A 63 0.15 9.31 -6.97
C PRO A 63 0.80 10.70 -6.85
N LYS A 64 0.13 11.77 -7.28
CA LYS A 64 0.68 13.13 -7.19
C LYS A 64 0.85 13.66 -5.77
N ILE A 65 0.21 13.04 -4.78
CA ILE A 65 0.21 13.51 -3.39
C ILE A 65 1.12 12.70 -2.46
N PHE A 66 1.98 11.82 -2.96
CA PHE A 66 2.96 11.10 -2.16
C PHE A 66 4.21 10.74 -2.98
N ASP A 67 5.32 10.47 -2.29
CA ASP A 67 6.54 9.97 -2.91
C ASP A 67 6.55 8.44 -2.99
N TYR A 68 6.00 7.80 -1.94
CA TYR A 68 5.90 6.35 -1.85
C TYR A 68 4.53 5.92 -1.33
N PHE A 69 4.13 4.73 -1.75
CA PHE A 69 2.94 4.05 -1.28
C PHE A 69 3.34 2.75 -0.58
N VAL A 70 2.79 2.53 0.61
CA VAL A 70 2.94 1.28 1.36
C VAL A 70 1.59 0.59 1.44
N CYS A 71 1.51 -0.55 0.79
CA CYS A 71 0.44 -1.51 1.03
C CYS A 71 0.84 -2.41 2.19
N VAL A 72 -0.05 -2.49 3.19
CA VAL A 72 0.02 -3.47 4.26
C VAL A 72 -1.05 -4.52 3.99
N ALA A 73 -0.63 -5.65 3.45
CA ALA A 73 -1.51 -6.78 3.19
C ALA A 73 -1.54 -7.69 4.41
N PHE A 74 -2.74 -8.09 4.84
CA PHE A 74 -2.90 -8.96 5.99
C PHE A 74 -4.08 -9.91 5.86
N ASN A 75 -4.01 -11.04 6.56
CA ASN A 75 -5.16 -11.94 6.73
C ASN A 75 -6.18 -11.39 7.75
N GLY A 76 -7.38 -11.96 7.80
CA GLY A 76 -8.48 -11.51 8.66
C GLY A 76 -8.12 -11.45 10.15
N ASP A 77 -7.21 -12.33 10.59
CA ASP A 77 -6.72 -12.40 11.96
C ASP A 77 -5.55 -11.44 12.27
N LEU A 78 -5.07 -10.69 11.26
CA LEU A 78 -3.95 -9.74 11.36
C LEU A 78 -2.60 -10.38 11.77
N ASN A 79 -2.48 -11.70 11.64
CA ASN A 79 -1.28 -12.46 12.05
C ASN A 79 -0.25 -12.57 10.94
N ASN A 80 -0.69 -12.58 9.68
CA ASN A 80 0.20 -12.64 8.52
C ASN A 80 0.23 -11.26 7.88
N VAL A 81 1.31 -10.50 8.08
CA VAL A 81 1.46 -9.15 7.52
C VAL A 81 2.57 -9.16 6.46
N ARG A 82 2.24 -8.66 5.28
CA ARG A 82 3.17 -8.44 4.17
C ARG A 82 3.17 -6.96 3.81
N TYR A 83 4.33 -6.45 3.41
CA TYR A 83 4.51 -5.05 3.05
C TYR A 83 4.94 -4.94 1.60
N PHE A 84 4.25 -4.09 0.83
CA PHE A 84 4.60 -3.80 -0.55
C PHE A 84 4.86 -2.31 -0.68
N ILE A 85 6.08 -1.95 -1.07
CA ILE A 85 6.58 -0.58 -1.12
C ILE A 85 6.75 -0.19 -2.57
N PHE A 86 5.95 0.79 -3.00
CA PHE A 86 5.95 1.31 -4.36
C PHE A 86 6.43 2.76 -4.37
N SER A 87 7.27 3.12 -5.32
CA SER A 87 7.50 4.53 -5.66
C SER A 87 6.27 5.12 -6.33
N ARG A 88 6.13 6.44 -6.30
CA ARG A 88 5.13 7.16 -7.10
C ARG A 88 5.09 6.70 -8.55
N GLU A 89 6.26 6.56 -9.18
CA GLU A 89 6.39 6.18 -10.60
C GLU A 89 5.91 4.75 -10.84
N GLU A 90 6.20 3.81 -9.93
CA GLU A 90 5.67 2.46 -9.99
C GLU A 90 4.14 2.47 -9.86
N VAL A 91 3.59 3.27 -8.94
CA VAL A 91 2.13 3.44 -8.79
C VAL A 91 1.50 4.02 -10.07
N GLU A 92 2.22 4.85 -10.81
CA GLU A 92 1.72 5.43 -12.05
C GLU A 92 1.57 4.42 -13.19
N LYS A 93 2.23 3.26 -13.10
CA LYS A 93 2.15 2.20 -14.11
C LYS A 93 0.93 1.28 -13.98
N PHE A 94 0.24 1.28 -12.83
CA PHE A 94 -0.91 0.39 -12.63
C PHE A 94 -2.17 0.84 -13.42
N PRO A 95 -2.95 -0.10 -13.99
CA PRO A 95 -4.13 0.21 -14.77
C PRO A 95 -5.33 0.57 -13.89
N ASN A 96 -6.20 1.44 -14.43
CA ASN A 96 -7.42 1.90 -13.77
C ASN A 96 -8.53 0.85 -13.84
N VAL A 97 -8.62 -0.07 -12.88
CA VAL A 97 -9.78 -0.99 -12.81
C VAL A 97 -10.86 -0.44 -11.87
N VAL A 98 -11.71 0.46 -12.37
CA VAL A 98 -12.79 1.11 -11.61
C VAL A 98 -14.04 0.22 -11.60
N TRP A 99 -14.42 -0.33 -10.45
CA TRP A 99 -15.69 -1.07 -10.32
C TRP A 99 -16.91 -0.20 -9.98
N LYS A 100 -16.77 1.15 -9.93
CA LYS A 100 -17.86 2.15 -10.11
C LYS A 100 -17.33 3.59 -9.99
N ASN A 101 -17.46 4.35 -11.08
CA ASN A 101 -17.47 5.81 -11.25
C ASN A 101 -16.52 6.68 -10.41
N THR A 102 -15.31 6.95 -10.92
CA THR A 102 -14.74 8.32 -11.01
C THR A 102 -13.59 8.34 -12.04
N PRO A 103 -13.38 9.40 -12.84
CA PRO A 103 -12.47 9.35 -14.00
C PRO A 103 -10.97 9.52 -13.69
N GLU A 104 -10.58 9.86 -12.45
CA GLU A 104 -9.24 10.45 -12.19
C GLU A 104 -8.34 9.65 -11.21
N LEU A 105 -8.69 8.40 -10.86
CA LEU A 105 -8.04 7.68 -9.75
C LEU A 105 -7.48 6.32 -10.17
N LYS A 106 -6.21 6.04 -9.81
CA LYS A 106 -5.51 4.79 -10.11
C LYS A 106 -5.75 3.73 -9.05
N ASN A 107 -5.87 2.46 -9.47
CA ASN A 107 -5.99 1.28 -8.61
C ASN A 107 -4.68 0.49 -8.64
N ILE A 108 -4.22 -0.02 -7.50
CA ILE A 108 -3.12 -1.00 -7.44
C ILE A 108 -3.76 -2.36 -7.20
N MET A 109 -3.55 -3.32 -8.11
CA MET A 109 -3.96 -4.71 -7.94
C MET A 109 -2.72 -5.57 -7.72
N LEU A 110 -2.66 -6.37 -6.64
CA LEU A 110 -1.50 -7.25 -6.42
C LEU A 110 -1.55 -8.56 -7.23
N LYS A 111 -2.61 -8.82 -7.99
CA LYS A 111 -2.75 -10.01 -8.84
C LYS A 111 -3.22 -9.57 -10.23
N GLN A 112 -2.38 -9.77 -11.24
CA GLN A 112 -2.71 -9.53 -12.65
C GLN A 112 -2.02 -10.54 -13.56
N ASP A 113 -2.62 -10.77 -14.73
CA ASP A 113 -2.03 -11.53 -15.84
C ASP A 113 -1.08 -10.63 -16.69
N ASP A 114 -0.57 -9.55 -16.10
CA ASP A 114 0.35 -8.60 -16.72
C ASP A 114 1.75 -8.79 -16.10
N ASP A 115 2.69 -9.23 -16.92
CA ASP A 115 4.05 -9.57 -16.48
C ASP A 115 4.84 -8.36 -15.95
N GLU A 116 4.63 -7.15 -16.49
CA GLU A 116 5.33 -5.97 -15.98
C GLU A 116 4.85 -5.65 -14.56
N LEU A 117 3.54 -5.72 -14.34
CA LEU A 117 2.93 -5.38 -13.05
C LEU A 117 3.17 -6.46 -11.99
N ASP A 118 3.14 -7.73 -12.37
CA ASP A 118 3.55 -8.83 -11.49
C ASP A 118 5.00 -8.67 -11.03
N ASN A 119 5.90 -8.27 -11.94
CA ASN A 119 7.30 -7.96 -11.59
C ASN A 119 7.42 -6.74 -10.66
N ILE A 120 6.64 -5.68 -10.86
CA ILE A 120 6.60 -4.52 -9.95
C ILE A 120 6.11 -4.95 -8.56
N VAL A 121 5.05 -5.76 -8.49
CA VAL A 121 4.51 -6.27 -7.23
C VAL A 121 5.53 -7.14 -6.52
N LYS A 122 6.13 -8.12 -7.20
CA LYS A 122 7.18 -8.99 -6.63
C LYS A 122 8.37 -8.20 -6.11
N SER A 123 8.86 -7.23 -6.88
CA SER A 123 10.02 -6.40 -6.49
C SER A 123 9.70 -5.34 -5.43
N SER A 124 8.42 -5.09 -5.14
CA SER A 124 7.97 -4.18 -4.08
C SER A 124 7.92 -4.81 -2.69
N GLU A 125 7.89 -6.15 -2.59
CA GLU A 125 7.72 -6.84 -1.32
C GLU A 125 8.91 -6.60 -0.38
N ASN A 126 8.62 -6.12 0.84
CA ASN A 126 9.59 -5.75 1.88
C ASN A 126 10.71 -4.79 1.42
N LYS A 127 10.52 -4.09 0.32
CA LYS A 127 11.53 -3.21 -0.30
C LYS A 127 11.57 -1.82 0.32
N TRP A 128 11.70 -1.77 1.65
CA TRP A 128 11.75 -0.55 2.46
C TRP A 128 12.97 0.34 2.16
N ASP A 129 14.04 -0.27 1.65
CA ASP A 129 15.24 0.41 1.15
C ASP A 129 14.98 1.30 -0.07
N LYS A 130 13.83 1.15 -0.76
CA LYS A 130 13.37 2.11 -1.78
C LYS A 130 13.21 3.53 -1.21
N ILE A 131 12.81 3.64 0.06
CA ILE A 131 12.66 4.91 0.77
C ILE A 131 14.06 5.38 1.15
N LYS A 132 14.70 6.09 0.23
CA LYS A 132 16.07 6.60 0.42
C LYS A 132 16.13 7.56 1.61
N ARG A 133 17.27 7.56 2.29
CA ARG A 133 17.61 8.53 3.33
C ARG A 133 17.98 9.88 2.74
#